data_AF-H6WQG2-F1
#
_entry.id   AF-H6WQG2-F1
#
_cell.length_a   1.000
_cell.length_b   1.000
_cell.length_c   1.000
_cell.angle_alpha   90.00
_cell.angle_beta   90.00
_cell.angle_gamma   90.00
#
_symmetry.space_group_name_H-M   'P 1'
#
loop_
_entity.id
_entity.type
_entity.pdbx_description
1 polymer ?
#
loop_
_entity_poly.entity_id
_entity_poly.type
_entity_poly.pdbx_seq_one_letter_code
_entity_poly.pdbx_strand_id
1 'polypeptide(L)'
;RVPSNEEGRRLLKEIALVLSEDDHFVDASTHKGCQIRRESAHGESVCCYNVRALFDELPGPHLVLEITPFPVGALTDNDYRKAERLEMVLRLSASL
;
A
#
# COMPACT_ATOMS: atom_id res chain seq x y z
N ARG A 1 8.72 -9.07 6.35
CA ARG A 1 7.93 -10.30 6.55
C ARG A 1 6.88 -10.02 7.60
N VAL A 2 5.71 -10.65 7.52
CA VAL A 2 4.65 -10.48 8.52
C VAL A 2 4.47 -11.80 9.28
N PRO A 3 4.03 -11.78 10.54
CA PRO A 3 4.01 -12.97 11.39
C PRO A 3 2.93 -13.99 10.99
N SER A 4 1.86 -13.57 10.33
CA SER A 4 0.77 -14.46 9.90
C SER A 4 0.01 -13.91 8.69
N ASN A 5 -0.80 -14.76 8.04
CA ASN A 5 -1.65 -14.32 6.92
C ASN A 5 -2.76 -13.37 7.38
N GLU A 6 -3.26 -13.55 8.60
CA GLU A 6 -4.24 -12.64 9.19
C GLU A 6 -3.64 -11.24 9.38
N GLU A 7 -2.43 -11.18 9.94
CA GLU A 7 -1.73 -9.92 10.14
C GLU A 7 -1.38 -9.25 8.81
N GLY A 8 -0.92 -10.01 7.81
CA GLY A 8 -0.67 -9.49 6.47
C GLY A 8 -1.90 -8.88 5.81
N ARG A 9 -3.05 -9.55 5.91
CA ARG A 9 -4.33 -9.02 5.41
C ARG A 9 -4.83 -7.82 6.20
N ARG A 10 -4.64 -7.80 7.52
CA ARG A 10 -4.95 -6.64 8.36
C ARG A 10 -4.13 -5.43 7.91
N LEU A 11 -2.83 -5.59 7.73
CA LEU A 11 -1.95 -4.53 7.26
C LEU A 11 -2.29 -4.04 5.87
N LEU A 12 -2.63 -4.94 4.94
CA LEU A 12 -3.06 -4.54 3.61
C LEU A 12 -4.32 -3.66 3.64
N LYS A 13 -5.25 -3.93 4.57
CA LYS A 13 -6.45 -3.09 4.79
C LYS A 13 -6.10 -1.73 5.38
N GLU A 14 -5.23 -1.67 6.39
CA GLU A 14 -4.76 -0.41 6.96
C GLU A 14 -4.04 0.45 5.91
N ILE A 15 -3.20 -0.17 5.08
CA ILE A 15 -2.54 0.52 3.95
C ILE A 15 -3.58 1.03 2.95
N ALA A 16 -4.59 0.23 2.61
CA ALA A 16 -5.66 0.65 1.71
C ALA A 16 -6.43 1.86 2.27
N LEU A 17 -6.69 1.90 3.58
CA LEU A 17 -7.31 3.05 4.26
C LEU A 17 -6.41 4.29 4.13
N VAL A 18 -5.13 4.20 4.48
CA VAL A 18 -4.17 5.32 4.37
C VAL A 18 -4.07 5.84 2.93
N LEU A 19 -4.05 4.95 1.94
CA LEU A 19 -4.04 5.34 0.53
C LEU A 19 -5.35 5.99 0.08
N SER A 20 -6.46 5.73 0.79
CA SER A 20 -7.78 6.32 0.51
C SER A 20 -7.97 7.69 1.16
N GLU A 21 -7.29 7.97 2.27
CA GLU A 21 -7.39 9.22 3.07
C GLU A 21 -6.64 10.42 2.48
N ASP A 22 -6.32 10.44 1.18
CA ASP A 22 -5.61 11.60 0.61
C ASP A 22 -6.59 12.74 0.24
N ASP A 23 -6.55 13.80 1.04
CA ASP A 23 -7.38 15.00 0.92
C ASP A 23 -6.95 15.97 -0.20
N HIS A 24 -5.89 15.68 -0.97
CA HIS A 24 -5.42 16.56 -2.07
C HIS A 24 -6.02 16.21 -3.43
N PHE A 25 -7.30 15.87 -3.46
CA PHE A 25 -8.03 15.58 -4.70
C PHE A 25 -8.22 16.84 -5.55
N VAL A 26 -7.42 16.98 -6.60
CA VAL A 26 -7.57 18.05 -7.60
C VAL A 26 -8.34 17.56 -8.84
N ASP A 27 -8.38 16.25 -9.11
CA ASP A 27 -9.04 15.72 -10.31
C ASP A 27 -9.68 14.34 -10.09
N ALA A 28 -10.86 14.11 -10.69
CA ALA A 28 -11.64 12.88 -10.57
C ALA A 28 -11.02 11.69 -11.33
N SER A 29 -10.11 11.96 -12.27
CA SER A 29 -9.42 10.92 -13.05
C SER A 29 -8.38 10.12 -12.24
N THR A 30 -7.93 10.64 -11.10
CA THR A 30 -6.96 9.99 -10.21
C THR A 30 -7.61 9.09 -9.16
N HIS A 31 -8.94 9.19 -8.94
CA HIS A 31 -9.68 8.31 -8.03
C HIS A 31 -10.08 7.00 -8.73
N LYS A 32 -9.09 6.14 -9.04
CA LYS A 32 -9.38 4.71 -9.13
C LYS A 32 -9.36 4.19 -7.70
N GLY A 33 -10.52 4.25 -7.04
CA GLY A 33 -10.67 3.96 -5.60
C GLY A 33 -9.76 2.83 -5.13
N CYS A 34 -9.06 3.07 -4.01
CA CYS A 34 -8.12 2.14 -3.40
C CYS A 34 -8.85 0.87 -2.96
N GLN A 35 -9.01 -0.06 -3.89
CA GLN A 35 -9.67 -1.32 -3.65
C GLN A 35 -8.61 -2.41 -3.64
N ILE A 36 -8.65 -3.24 -2.61
CA ILE A 36 -7.85 -4.47 -2.58
C ILE A 36 -8.32 -5.39 -3.71
N ARG A 37 -7.37 -5.84 -4.53
CA ARG A 37 -7.58 -6.75 -5.66
C ARG A 37 -6.79 -8.01 -5.44
N ARG A 38 -7.37 -9.14 -5.82
CA ARG A 38 -6.65 -10.40 -5.90
C ARG A 38 -5.76 -10.41 -7.14
N GLU A 39 -4.45 -10.51 -6.96
CA GLU A 39 -3.49 -10.63 -8.07
C GLU A 39 -3.14 -12.07 -8.40
N SER A 40 -3.19 -12.96 -7.42
CA SER A 40 -2.85 -14.39 -7.60
C SER A 40 -3.69 -15.28 -6.68
N ALA A 41 -3.43 -16.59 -6.74
CA ALA A 41 -4.05 -17.53 -5.79
C ALA A 41 -3.73 -17.19 -4.32
N HIS A 42 -2.56 -16.59 -4.07
CA HIS A 42 -1.97 -16.33 -2.76
C HIS A 42 -1.71 -14.85 -2.48
N GLY A 43 -2.00 -13.97 -3.45
CA GLY A 43 -1.59 -12.58 -3.44
C GLY A 43 -2.75 -11.61 -3.60
N GLU A 44 -2.76 -10.58 -2.75
CA GLU A 44 -3.71 -9.46 -2.77
C GLU A 44 -2.94 -8.14 -2.79
N SER A 45 -3.37 -7.18 -3.59
CA SER A 45 -2.72 -5.87 -3.70
C SER A 45 -3.69 -4.71 -3.62
N VAL A 46 -3.17 -3.55 -3.25
CA VAL A 46 -3.84 -2.26 -3.43
C VAL A 46 -2.84 -1.30 -4.09
N CYS A 47 -3.32 -0.55 -5.08
CA CYS A 47 -2.51 0.38 -5.85
C CYS A 47 -3.21 1.73 -5.95
N CYS A 48 -2.53 2.79 -5.54
CA CYS A 48 -3.02 4.15 -5.70
C CYS A 48 -1.86 5.15 -5.67
N TYR A 49 -1.95 6.22 -6.46
CA TYR A 49 -0.98 7.32 -6.47
C TYR A 49 0.48 6.84 -6.40
N ASN A 50 0.93 6.09 -7.40
CA ASN A 50 2.32 5.62 -7.52
C ASN A 50 2.76 4.64 -6.43
N VAL A 51 1.91 4.30 -5.48
CA VAL A 51 2.19 3.29 -4.45
C VAL A 51 1.43 2.02 -4.76
N ARG A 52 2.12 0.89 -4.64
CA ARG A 52 1.54 -0.45 -4.65
C ARG A 52 1.95 -1.18 -3.38
N ALA A 53 0.97 -1.79 -2.71
CA ALA A 53 1.18 -2.74 -1.65
C ALA A 53 0.72 -4.12 -2.11
N LEU A 54 1.56 -5.13 -1.97
CA LEU A 54 1.25 -6.53 -2.25
C LEU A 54 1.46 -7.35 -0.99
N PHE A 55 0.42 -8.04 -0.54
CA PHE A 55 0.54 -9.14 0.41
C PHE A 55 0.56 -10.46 -0.36
N ASP A 56 1.52 -11.35 -0.05
CA ASP A 56 1.60 -12.70 -0.61
C ASP A 56 1.94 -13.73 0.48
N GLU A 57 1.23 -14.86 0.46
CA GLU A 57 1.37 -15.93 1.44
C GLU A 57 2.62 -16.80 1.22
N LEU A 58 3.26 -16.79 0.03
CA LEU A 58 4.35 -17.71 -0.34
C LEU A 58 5.70 -17.01 -0.55
N PRO A 59 6.85 -17.62 -0.19
CA PRO A 59 7.02 -18.89 0.53
C PRO A 59 6.70 -18.79 2.04
N GLY A 60 6.26 -17.62 2.48
CA GLY A 60 5.78 -17.32 3.81
C GLY A 60 5.24 -15.89 3.80
N PRO A 61 4.30 -15.55 4.69
CA PRO A 61 3.53 -14.33 4.57
C PRO A 61 4.42 -13.10 4.61
N HIS A 62 4.26 -12.26 3.60
CA HIS A 62 5.06 -11.04 3.46
C HIS A 62 4.27 -9.97 2.73
N LEU A 63 4.65 -8.73 3.03
CA LEU A 63 4.10 -7.55 2.41
C LEU A 63 5.24 -6.80 1.71
N VAL A 64 5.01 -6.42 0.46
CA VAL A 64 5.93 -5.66 -0.38
C VAL A 64 5.28 -4.31 -0.66
N LEU A 65 6.00 -3.23 -0.37
CA LEU A 65 5.64 -1.87 -0.74
C LEU A 65 6.54 -1.40 -1.87
N GLU A 66 5.93 -0.90 -2.93
CA GLU A 66 6.61 -0.36 -4.11
C GLU A 66 6.11 1.06 -4.35
N ILE A 67 7.04 1.98 -4.57
CA ILE A 67 6.73 3.35 -5.00
C ILE A 67 7.31 3.51 -6.39
N THR A 68 6.45 3.65 -7.39
CA THR A 68 6.80 3.79 -8.79
C THR A 68 6.18 5.06 -9.34
N PRO A 69 6.98 6.09 -9.69
CA PRO A 69 6.44 7.34 -10.23
C PRO A 69 5.70 7.07 -11.54
N PHE A 70 4.44 7.49 -11.61
CA PHE A 70 3.63 7.51 -12.83
C PHE A 70 2.95 8.88 -13.01
N PRO A 71 3.09 9.53 -14.19
CA PRO A 71 3.97 9.15 -15.30
C PRO A 71 5.45 9.11 -14.88
N VAL A 72 6.29 8.41 -15.66
CA VAL A 72 7.72 8.27 -15.38
C VAL A 72 8.34 9.66 -15.14
N GLY A 73 8.96 9.84 -13.98
CA GLY A 73 9.48 11.12 -13.53
C GLY A 73 10.19 11.02 -12.18
N ALA A 74 10.61 12.16 -11.64
CA ALA A 74 11.17 12.22 -10.30
C ALA A 74 10.06 12.02 -9.26
N LEU A 75 10.40 11.36 -8.15
CA LEU A 75 9.53 11.33 -6.97
C LEU A 75 9.37 12.75 -6.42
N THR A 76 8.16 13.09 -6.03
CA THR A 76 7.77 14.38 -5.47
C THR A 76 7.71 14.31 -3.94
N ASP A 77 7.67 15.46 -3.27
CA ASP A 77 7.47 15.53 -1.81
C ASP A 77 6.19 14.82 -1.36
N ASN A 78 5.16 14.75 -2.21
CA ASN A 78 3.94 14.03 -1.90
C ASN A 78 4.17 12.51 -1.81
N ASP A 79 4.99 11.95 -2.71
CA ASP A 79 5.36 10.54 -2.69
C ASP A 79 6.12 10.20 -1.39
N TYR A 80 7.04 11.09 -0.96
CA TYR A 80 7.77 10.92 0.29
C TYR A 80 6.89 11.04 1.54
N ARG A 81 5.97 12.01 1.61
CA ARG A 81 5.01 12.15 2.72
C ARG A 81 4.11 10.92 2.87
N LYS A 82 3.69 10.33 1.75
CA LYS A 82 2.93 9.07 1.77
C LYS A 82 3.77 7.90 2.23
N ALA A 83 5.02 7.81 1.76
CA ALA A 83 5.96 6.80 2.22
C ALA A 83 6.13 6.84 3.75
N GLU A 84 6.22 8.04 4.34
CA GLU A 84 6.32 8.22 5.79
C GLU A 84 5.05 7.73 6.53
N ARG A 85 3.84 8.07 6.04
CA ARG A 85 2.59 7.56 6.62
C ARG A 85 2.50 6.04 6.56
N LEU A 86 2.92 5.44 5.45
CA LEU A 86 2.96 3.98 5.28
C LEU A 86 3.99 3.34 6.21
N GLU A 87 5.15 3.97 6.37
CA GLU A 87 6.17 3.54 7.31
C GLU A 87 5.64 3.54 8.76
N MET A 88 4.83 4.52 9.15
CA MET A 88 4.19 4.54 10.47
C MET A 88 3.25 3.35 10.66
N VAL A 89 2.41 3.02 9.69
CA VAL A 89 1.53 1.83 9.74
C VAL A 89 2.36 0.57 9.97
N LEU A 90 3.44 0.41 9.20
CA LEU A 90 4.32 -0.74 9.31
C LEU A 90 5.06 -0.80 10.65
N ARG A 91 5.59 0.33 11.16
CA ARG A 91 6.31 0.36 12.44
C ARG A 91 5.41 0.12 13.65
N LEU A 92 4.20 0.69 13.64
CA LEU A 92 3.21 0.47 14.69
C LEU A 92 2.75 -0.99 14.73
N SER A 93 2.67 -1.64 13.58
CA SER A 93 2.35 -3.06 13.51
C SER A 93 3.49 -4.01 13.89
N ALA A 94 4.74 -3.58 13.69
CA ALA A 94 5.92 -4.35 14.08
C ALA A 94 6.26 -4.28 15.58
N SER A 95 5.53 -3.48 16.35
CA SER A 95 5.76 -3.25 17.79
C SER A 95 4.91 -4.13 18.72
N LEU A 96 4.25 -5.16 18.18
CA LEU A 96 3.44 -6.18 18.88
C LEU A 96 3.91 -7.58 18.49
#